data_AF-A0A453A6V1-F1
#
_entry.id   AF-A0A453A6V1-F1
#
_cell.length_a   1.000
_cell.length_b   1.000
_cell.length_c   1.000
_cell.angle_alpha   90.00
_cell.angle_beta   90.00
_cell.angle_gamma   90.00
#
_symmetry.space_group_name_H-M   'P 1'
#
loop_
_entity.id
_entity.type
_entity.pdbx_description
1 polymer ?
#
loop_
_entity_poly.entity_id
_entity_poly.type
_entity_poly.pdbx_seq_one_letter_code
_entity_poly.pdbx_strand_id
1 'polypeptide(L)'
;VVKQPRFPTIAQGALPGLVSLHMLCKDLEGVCDGIKVEHFKHLREVALDSEVNQETIELWENEAKEHPKRPKVLLLKRVEAADTWSAAKYVATDQRSSELLVEGTP
;
A
#
# COMPACT_ATOMS: atom_id res chain seq x y z
N VAL A 1 -18.64 8.66 11.25
CA VAL A 1 -17.51 8.53 10.30
C VAL A 1 -16.32 9.23 10.92
N VAL A 2 -15.19 8.53 11.09
CA VAL A 2 -13.94 9.14 11.58
C VAL A 2 -13.45 10.08 10.49
N LYS A 3 -13.42 11.39 10.76
CA LYS A 3 -13.12 12.40 9.74
C LYS A 3 -11.63 12.46 9.36
N GLN A 4 -10.75 11.94 10.22
CA GLN A 4 -9.31 11.78 9.99
C GLN A 4 -8.82 10.56 10.78
N PRO A 5 -8.46 9.44 10.11
CA PRO A 5 -7.86 8.31 10.81
C PRO A 5 -6.50 8.73 11.39
N ARG A 6 -6.37 8.70 12.72
CA ARG A 6 -5.06 8.85 13.37
C ARG A 6 -4.32 7.53 13.26
N PHE A 7 -3.28 7.50 12.43
CA PHE A 7 -2.36 6.37 12.39
C PHE A 7 -1.53 6.28 13.66
N PRO A 8 -1.14 5.06 14.08
CA PRO A 8 -0.23 4.89 15.20
C PRO A 8 1.13 5.51 14.88
N THR A 9 1.80 6.03 15.91
CA THR A 9 3.20 6.41 15.82
C THR A 9 4.08 5.18 16.09
N ILE A 10 4.94 4.84 15.14
CA ILE A 10 5.92 3.77 15.29
C ILE A 10 7.29 4.41 15.50
N ALA A 11 7.78 4.31 16.74
CA ALA A 11 9.07 4.89 17.13
C ALA A 11 10.25 4.25 16.38
N GLN A 12 11.32 5.02 16.19
CA GLN A 12 12.57 4.50 15.63
C GLN A 12 13.10 3.34 16.48
N GLY A 13 13.50 2.24 15.84
CA GLY A 13 13.96 1.02 16.51
C GLY A 13 12.83 0.10 16.99
N ALA A 14 11.57 0.52 16.92
CA ALA A 14 10.44 -0.39 17.05
C ALA A 14 10.36 -1.30 15.82
N LEU A 15 9.80 -2.51 16.00
CA LEU A 15 9.64 -3.51 14.94
C LEU A 15 10.93 -3.74 14.11
N PRO A 16 12.08 -4.05 14.74
CA PRO A 16 13.36 -4.16 14.03
C PRO A 16 13.37 -5.27 12.98
N GLY A 17 12.48 -6.26 13.09
CA GLY A 17 12.32 -7.35 12.12
C GLY A 17 11.20 -7.14 11.10
N LEU A 18 10.61 -5.94 10.99
CA LEU A 18 9.52 -5.71 10.04
C LEU A 18 10.02 -5.83 8.60
N VAL A 19 9.46 -6.79 7.86
CA VAL A 19 9.78 -7.05 6.45
C VAL A 19 8.72 -6.47 5.51
N SER A 20 7.48 -6.42 5.96
CA SER A 20 6.31 -6.07 5.15
C SER A 20 5.38 -5.15 5.93
N LEU A 21 4.98 -4.03 5.32
CA LEU A 21 4.06 -3.04 5.89
C LEU A 21 2.82 -2.92 5.00
N HIS A 22 1.63 -3.24 5.51
CA HIS A 22 0.38 -3.17 4.74
C HIS A 22 -0.54 -2.08 5.31
N MET A 23 -0.89 -1.08 4.50
CA MET A 23 -1.82 0.00 4.85
C MET A 23 -3.03 -0.03 3.91
N LEU A 24 -4.04 -0.77 4.34
CA LEU A 24 -5.20 -1.09 3.51
C LEU A 24 -6.37 -0.15 3.81
N CYS A 25 -6.13 1.15 3.58
CA CYS A 25 -7.08 2.23 3.80
C CYS A 25 -7.18 3.08 2.54
N LYS A 26 -8.36 3.10 1.89
CA LYS A 26 -8.59 3.91 0.69
C LYS A 26 -8.47 5.42 0.95
N ASP A 27 -8.80 5.85 2.16
CA ASP A 27 -8.76 7.24 2.60
C ASP A 27 -7.39 7.58 3.23
N LEU A 28 -6.33 6.85 2.85
CA LEU A 28 -4.96 7.17 3.21
C LEU A 28 -4.53 8.42 2.44
N GLU A 29 -4.12 9.45 3.16
CA GLU A 29 -3.62 10.71 2.60
C GLU A 29 -2.15 10.89 2.96
N GLY A 30 -1.32 11.02 1.93
CA GLY A 30 0.12 11.27 2.06
C GLY A 30 0.89 10.17 2.79
N VAL A 31 2.08 10.53 3.27
CA VAL A 31 2.86 9.68 4.18
C VAL A 31 2.36 9.95 5.60
N CYS A 32 2.08 8.89 6.36
CA CYS A 32 1.66 9.05 7.75
C CYS A 32 2.79 9.64 8.58
N ASP A 33 2.59 10.80 9.21
CA ASP A 33 3.59 11.43 10.10
C ASP A 33 4.14 10.48 11.18
N GLY A 34 3.31 9.53 11.61
CA GLY A 34 3.65 8.52 12.61
C GLY A 34 4.44 7.32 12.09
N ILE A 35 4.51 7.11 10.77
CA ILE A 35 5.12 5.92 10.15
C ILE A 35 6.15 6.36 9.12
N LYS A 36 7.42 6.30 9.50
CA LYS A 36 8.54 6.64 8.62
C LYS A 36 9.18 5.39 8.06
N VAL A 37 9.21 5.25 6.74
CA VAL A 37 9.78 4.08 6.03
C VAL A 37 11.25 3.86 6.43
N GLU A 38 12.01 4.95 6.58
CA GLU A 38 13.41 4.95 7.03
C GLU A 38 13.66 4.26 8.38
N HIS A 39 12.65 4.16 9.25
CA HIS A 39 12.81 3.50 10.55
C HIS A 39 12.92 1.96 10.42
N PHE A 40 12.43 1.38 9.32
CA PHE A 40 12.32 -0.08 9.13
C PHE A 40 13.47 -0.66 8.32
N LYS A 41 14.61 -0.89 8.98
CA LYS A 41 15.87 -1.34 8.36
C LYS A 41 15.77 -2.59 7.46
N HIS A 42 14.81 -3.47 7.70
CA HIS A 42 14.63 -4.74 6.98
C HIS A 42 13.41 -4.75 6.05
N LEU A 43 12.77 -3.61 5.85
CA LEU A 43 11.58 -3.51 5.01
C LEU A 43 11.89 -3.84 3.55
N ARG A 44 11.06 -4.70 2.97
CA ARG A 44 11.14 -5.15 1.58
C ARG A 44 9.90 -4.81 0.77
N GLU A 45 8.77 -4.57 1.43
CA GLU A 45 7.52 -4.26 0.75
C GLU A 45 6.63 -3.35 1.59
N VAL A 46 5.93 -2.46 0.88
CA VAL A 46 4.85 -1.63 1.39
C VAL A 46 3.63 -1.92 0.51
N ALA A 47 2.54 -2.41 1.09
CA ALA A 47 1.31 -2.65 0.36
C ALA A 47 0.28 -1.57 0.70
N LEU A 48 -0.31 -0.97 -0.33
CA LEU A 48 -1.37 0.04 -0.24
C LEU A 48 -2.68 -0.52 -0.78
N ASP A 49 -3.80 0.04 -0.34
CA ASP A 49 -5.08 -0.17 -1.02
C ASP A 49 -5.01 0.46 -2.42
N SER A 50 -5.45 -0.26 -3.46
CA SER A 50 -5.37 0.23 -4.85
C SER A 50 -6.24 1.45 -5.13
N GLU A 51 -7.19 1.75 -4.23
CA GLU A 51 -8.06 2.93 -4.32
C GLU A 51 -7.49 4.18 -3.62
N VAL A 52 -6.27 4.10 -3.08
CA VAL A 52 -5.58 5.28 -2.52
C VAL A 52 -5.30 6.30 -3.62
N ASN A 53 -5.36 7.59 -3.28
CA ASN A 53 -5.05 8.67 -4.22
C ASN A 53 -3.66 8.52 -4.84
N GLN A 54 -3.54 8.79 -6.14
CA GLN A 54 -2.30 8.62 -6.91
C GLN A 54 -1.13 9.43 -6.34
N GLU A 55 -1.37 10.67 -5.89
CA GLU A 55 -0.35 11.50 -5.22
C GLU A 55 0.23 10.80 -3.98
N THR A 56 -0.62 10.12 -3.22
CA THR A 56 -0.18 9.36 -2.05
C THR A 56 0.64 8.15 -2.46
N ILE A 57 0.25 7.42 -3.50
CA ILE A 57 1.02 6.30 -4.05
C ILE A 57 2.43 6.77 -4.45
N GLU A 58 2.53 7.88 -5.18
CA GLU A 58 3.81 8.46 -5.61
C GLU A 58 4.70 8.88 -4.44
N LEU A 59 4.13 9.46 -3.38
CA LEU A 59 4.87 9.77 -2.16
C LEU A 59 5.47 8.51 -1.53
N TRP A 60 4.69 7.43 -1.40
CA TRP A 60 5.18 6.15 -0.88
C TRP A 60 6.24 5.52 -1.78
N GLU A 61 6.11 5.62 -3.10
CA GLU A 61 7.13 5.17 -4.04
C GLU A 61 8.44 5.94 -3.90
N ASN A 62 8.38 7.25 -3.67
CA ASN A 62 9.55 8.09 -3.47
C ASN A 62 10.25 7.75 -2.15
N GLU A 63 9.51 7.63 -1.05
CA GLU A 63 10.05 7.17 0.25
C GLU A 63 10.69 5.78 0.13
N ALA A 64 10.06 4.88 -0.63
CA ALA A 64 10.60 3.56 -0.91
C ALA A 64 11.89 3.62 -1.73
N LYS A 65 12.00 4.51 -2.73
CA LYS A 65 13.21 4.67 -3.55
C LYS A 65 14.41 5.17 -2.73
N GLU A 66 14.17 6.07 -1.79
CA GLU A 66 15.20 6.62 -0.91
C GLU A 66 15.65 5.64 0.19
N HIS A 67 14.80 4.67 0.54
CA HIS A 67 15.14 3.65 1.53
C HIS A 67 16.34 2.77 1.07
N PRO A 68 17.33 2.47 1.94
CA PRO A 68 18.52 1.69 1.55
C PRO A 68 18.24 0.32 0.93
N LYS A 69 17.11 -0.30 1.29
CA LYS A 69 16.68 -1.60 0.76
C LYS A 69 15.71 -1.52 -0.40
N ARG A 70 15.27 -0.32 -0.79
CA ARG A 70 14.33 -0.07 -1.90
C ARG A 70 13.13 -1.01 -1.89
N PRO A 71 12.29 -0.98 -0.83
CA PRO A 71 11.13 -1.85 -0.74
C PRO A 71 10.21 -1.64 -1.94
N LYS A 72 9.49 -2.69 -2.34
CA LYS A 72 8.51 -2.58 -3.42
C LYS A 72 7.22 -1.98 -2.87
N VAL A 73 6.63 -1.05 -3.61
CA VAL A 73 5.25 -0.61 -3.36
C VAL A 73 4.32 -1.54 -4.14
N LEU A 74 3.37 -2.16 -3.44
CA LEU A 74 2.37 -3.07 -4.00
C LEU A 74 0.99 -2.44 -3.85
N LEU A 75 0.16 -2.53 -4.88
CA LEU A 75 -1.23 -2.11 -4.80
C LEU A 75 -2.12 -3.35 -4.64
N LEU A 76 -2.98 -3.35 -3.62
CA LEU A 76 -3.90 -4.44 -3.34
C LEU A 76 -5.34 -3.98 -3.57
N LYS A 77 -6.04 -4.69 -4.45
CA LYS A 77 -7.45 -4.45 -4.75
C LYS A 77 -8.33 -5.15 -3.72
N ARG A 78 -9.39 -4.49 -3.28
CA ARG A 78 -10.44 -5.10 -2.45
C ARG A 78 -11.17 -6.18 -3.24
N VAL A 79 -11.44 -7.30 -2.61
CA VAL A 79 -12.32 -8.33 -3.16
C VAL A 79 -13.75 -7.91 -2.86
N GLU A 80 -14.53 -7.59 -3.89
CA GLU A 80 -15.96 -7.34 -3.73
C GLU A 80 -16.65 -8.65 -3.34
N ALA A 81 -17.50 -8.59 -2.31
CA ALA A 81 -18.12 -9.74 -1.66
C ALA A 81 -19.19 -10.46 -2.51
N ALA A 82 -19.13 -10.33 -3.84
CA ALA A 82 -20.27 -10.57 -4.71
C ALA A 82 -20.60 -12.05 -4.96
N ASP A 83 -19.71 -13.01 -4.67
CA ASP A 83 -20.06 -14.46 -4.59
C ASP A 83 -18.81 -15.34 -4.37
N THR A 84 -18.10 -15.22 -3.25
CA THR A 84 -16.86 -16.01 -3.07
C THR A 84 -16.81 -16.72 -1.73
N TRP A 85 -16.68 -18.05 -1.80
CA TRP A 85 -16.22 -18.94 -0.74
C TRP A 85 -14.83 -18.56 -0.16
N SER A 86 -14.17 -17.57 -0.75
CA SER A 86 -12.87 -17.06 -0.30
C SER A 86 -13.04 -15.98 0.78
N ALA A 87 -12.40 -16.19 1.94
CA ALA A 87 -12.34 -15.21 3.02
C ALA A 87 -11.33 -14.06 2.74
N ALA A 88 -10.65 -14.06 1.59
CA ALA A 88 -9.67 -13.05 1.25
C ALA A 88 -10.34 -11.70 0.97
N LYS A 89 -9.93 -10.66 1.70
CA LYS A 89 -10.46 -9.28 1.57
C LYS A 89 -9.72 -8.45 0.52
N TYR A 90 -8.49 -8.84 0.20
CA TYR A 90 -7.59 -8.12 -0.69
C TYR A 90 -6.84 -9.10 -1.59
N VAL A 91 -6.57 -8.68 -2.83
CA VAL A 91 -5.75 -9.40 -3.81
C VAL A 91 -4.72 -8.45 -4.42
N ALA A 92 -3.52 -8.94 -4.73
CA ALA A 92 -2.52 -8.13 -5.40
C ALA A 92 -2.96 -7.78 -6.82
N THR A 93 -2.76 -6.53 -7.24
CA THR A 93 -2.98 -6.14 -8.64
C THR A 93 -1.83 -6.63 -9.49
N ASP A 94 -2.12 -7.47 -10.49
CA ASP A 94 -1.14 -7.81 -11.51
C ASP A 94 -0.98 -6.62 -12.47
N GLN A 95 0.15 -5.93 -12.39
CA GLN A 95 0.45 -4.72 -13.16
C GLN A 95 0.58 -4.98 -14.68
N ARG A 96 0.54 -6.25 -15.12
CA ARG A 96 0.58 -6.67 -16.53
C ARG A 96 -0.81 -6.77 -17.16
N SER A 97 -1.86 -6.81 -16.35
CA SER A 97 -3.23 -7.05 -16.81
C SER A 97 -3.99 -5.75 -17.16
N SER A 98 -3.44 -4.58 -16.80
CA SER A 98 -4.03 -3.25 -17.06
C SER A 98 -3.83 -2.72 -18.49
N GLU A 99 -2.96 -3.32 -19.31
CA GLU A 99 -2.79 -2.95 -20.74
C GLU A 99 -3.74 -3.69 -21.70
N LEU A 100 -4.50 -4.71 -21.24
CA LEU A 100 -5.34 -5.54 -22.11
C LEU A 100 -6.81 -5.10 -22.22
N LEU A 101 -7.20 -3.96 -21.64
CA LEU A 101 -8.59 -3.46 -21.69
C LEU A 101 -8.78 -2.19 -22.53
N VAL A 102 -7.76 -1.77 -23.29
CA VAL A 102 -7.89 -0.68 -24.27
C VAL A 102 -7.60 -1.18 -25.69
N GLU A 103 -8.20 -2.30 -26.09
CA GLU A 103 -8.47 -2.56 -27.50
C GLU A 103 -9.70 -3.45 -27.62
N GLY A 104 -10.73 -2.90 -28.27
CA GLY A 104 -11.87 -3.68 -28.74
C GLY A 104 -13.19 -3.24 -28.12
N THR A 105 -13.83 -2.26 -28.73
CA THR A 105 -15.25 -2.40 -29.11
C THR A 105 -15.58 -1.43 -30.25
N PRO A 106 -16.53 -1.81 -31.13
CA PRO A 106 -16.48 -1.60 -32.58
C PRO A 106 -16.85 -0.20 -33.08
#